data_AF-A0A9N8EQI1-F1
#
_entry.id   AF-A0A9N8EQI1-F1
#
_cell.length_a   1.000
_cell.length_b   1.000
_cell.length_c   1.000
_cell.angle_alpha   90.00
_cell.angle_beta   90.00
_cell.angle_gamma   90.00
#
_symmetry.space_group_name_H-M   'P 1'
#
loop_
_entity.id
_entity.type
_entity.pdbx_description
1 polymer ?
#
loop_
_entity_poly.entity_id
_entity_poly.type
_entity_poly.pdbx_seq_one_letter_code
_entity_poly.pdbx_strand_id
1 'polypeptide(L)'
;MLCFRDYIIFTKVRPLYFNGGCVGRSGRRVCEFQVEIDWEVDCTDDNARELCASEDVTGFPTLKWGSVFDLQEYGGPRDFENLKKFADKNLKPQCSPTHMQLCDKTTRREIRRLQKLSVTALDKEMDDKLEEVNKLERDFQTAVADLETQYETATAQRDADKKQLGSGDLILMKAVLAQRKTEL
;
A
#
# COMPACT_ATOMS: atom_id res chain seq x y z
N MET A 1 -3.49 15.60 22.50
CA MET A 1 -4.16 15.78 21.19
C MET A 1 -3.05 15.98 20.18
N LEU A 2 -2.73 14.96 19.39
CA LEU A 2 -1.64 15.06 18.41
C LEU A 2 -2.19 15.72 17.14
N CYS A 3 -1.69 16.91 16.81
CA CYS A 3 -1.94 17.52 15.52
C CYS A 3 -1.05 16.84 14.49
N PHE A 4 -1.61 15.90 13.72
CA PHE A 4 -0.96 15.36 12.54
C PHE A 4 -0.83 16.47 11.51
N ARG A 5 0.38 17.02 11.39
CA ARG A 5 0.87 17.68 10.17
C ARG A 5 1.27 16.60 9.15
N ASP A 6 1.55 17.05 7.94
CA ASP A 6 1.55 16.24 6.71
C ASP A 6 2.83 15.39 6.53
N TYR A 7 3.05 14.48 7.49
CA TYR A 7 4.26 13.66 7.58
C TYR A 7 4.02 12.20 7.21
N ILE A 8 5.01 11.57 6.56
CA ILE A 8 5.16 10.10 6.62
C ILE A 8 5.77 9.75 7.97
N ILE A 9 5.07 8.94 8.76
CA ILE A 9 5.53 8.44 10.06
C ILE A 9 5.95 6.97 9.92
N PHE A 10 7.19 6.68 10.29
CA PHE A 10 7.84 5.38 10.04
C PHE A 10 8.00 4.66 11.40
N THR A 11 7.34 3.51 11.59
CA THR A 11 7.50 2.72 12.83
C THR A 11 8.51 1.58 12.64
N LYS A 12 9.71 1.73 13.21
CA LYS A 12 10.72 0.66 13.27
C LYS A 12 10.90 0.17 14.69
N VAL A 13 10.98 -1.15 14.83
CA VAL A 13 11.23 -1.79 16.14
C VAL A 13 12.72 -1.71 16.46
N ARG A 14 13.15 -0.72 17.24
CA ARG A 14 14.46 -0.77 17.88
C ARG A 14 14.39 -1.73 19.07
N PRO A 15 15.14 -2.84 19.09
CA PRO A 15 15.32 -3.60 20.31
C PRO A 15 16.14 -2.75 21.29
N LEU A 16 15.50 -2.25 22.34
CA LEU A 16 16.15 -1.50 23.40
C LEU A 16 17.16 -2.39 24.15
N TYR A 17 18.41 -2.37 23.70
CA TYR A 17 19.57 -2.76 24.50
C TYR A 17 19.82 -1.71 25.58
N PHE A 18 18.90 -1.64 26.56
CA PHE A 18 19.14 -0.92 27.80
C PHE A 18 20.39 -1.51 28.48
N ASN A 19 21.40 -0.69 28.74
CA ASN A 19 22.57 -1.04 29.56
C ASN A 19 22.16 -1.13 31.06
N GLY A 20 21.20 -2.01 31.37
CA GLY A 20 20.46 -1.95 32.64
C GLY A 20 19.40 -3.03 32.89
N GLY A 21 19.48 -4.21 32.26
CA GLY A 21 18.76 -5.42 32.69
C GLY A 21 17.25 -5.51 32.39
N CYS A 22 16.78 -6.73 32.11
CA CYS A 22 15.35 -7.01 31.92
C CYS A 22 14.61 -6.99 33.27
N VAL A 23 13.89 -5.91 33.58
CA VAL A 23 13.12 -5.80 34.83
C VAL A 23 11.86 -6.66 34.76
N GLY A 24 11.81 -7.73 35.56
CA GLY A 24 10.65 -8.63 35.64
C GLY A 24 10.41 -9.17 37.04
N ARG A 25 9.37 -8.66 37.73
CA ARG A 25 8.82 -9.36 38.91
C ARG A 25 8.25 -10.72 38.44
N SER A 26 8.56 -11.80 39.16
CA SER A 26 8.12 -13.19 38.88
C SER A 26 8.66 -13.88 37.62
N GLY A 27 9.93 -13.64 37.26
CA GLY A 27 10.75 -14.60 36.48
C GLY A 27 10.45 -14.76 34.99
N ARG A 28 9.36 -14.18 34.47
CA ARG A 28 9.19 -14.00 33.02
C ARG A 28 10.04 -12.83 32.54
N ARG A 29 11.01 -13.12 31.65
CA ARG A 29 11.69 -12.08 30.86
C ARG A 29 10.71 -11.50 29.85
N VAL A 30 10.09 -10.39 30.19
CA VAL A 30 9.30 -9.58 29.25
C VAL A 30 10.26 -8.57 28.63
N CYS A 31 10.59 -8.76 27.36
CA CYS A 31 11.11 -7.66 26.55
C CYS A 31 9.90 -6.82 26.15
N GLU A 32 9.73 -5.65 26.77
CA GLU A 32 8.67 -4.72 26.39
C GLU A 32 9.06 -4.06 25.07
N PHE A 33 8.42 -4.50 23.98
CA PHE A 33 8.59 -3.91 22.66
C PHE A 33 7.86 -2.57 22.64
N GLN A 34 8.56 -1.49 22.97
CA GLN A 34 8.03 -0.15 22.84
C GLN A 34 7.91 0.23 21.36
N VAL A 35 6.81 0.90 21.02
CA VAL A 35 6.50 1.34 19.66
C VAL A 35 7.05 2.75 19.50
N GLU A 36 8.09 2.90 18.68
CA GLU A 36 8.78 4.17 18.45
C GLU A 36 8.65 4.58 16.98
N ILE A 37 8.60 5.89 16.75
CA ILE A 37 8.68 6.50 15.42
C ILE A 37 10.17 6.73 15.13
N ASP A 38 10.71 6.06 14.12
CA ASP A 38 12.16 6.00 13.86
C ASP A 38 12.65 7.08 12.89
N TRP A 39 11.74 7.59 12.06
CA TRP A 39 11.91 8.77 11.22
C TRP A 39 10.53 9.40 10.95
N GLU A 40 10.57 10.64 10.51
CA GLU A 40 9.44 11.47 10.09
C GLU A 40 9.90 12.20 8.82
N VAL A 41 9.10 12.21 7.74
CA VAL A 41 9.45 12.88 6.49
C VAL A 41 8.30 13.76 6.01
N ASP A 42 8.63 15.02 5.73
CA ASP A 42 7.73 16.02 5.17
C ASP A 42 7.84 16.04 3.64
N CYS A 43 6.86 15.46 2.95
CA CYS A 43 6.84 15.40 1.48
C CYS A 43 6.44 16.72 0.81
N THR A 44 6.13 17.76 1.57
CA THR A 44 5.88 19.09 0.99
C THR A 44 7.19 19.79 0.61
N ASP A 45 8.30 19.45 1.27
CA ASP A 45 9.65 19.90 0.94
C ASP A 45 10.10 19.36 -0.43
N ASP A 46 10.59 20.26 -1.30
CA ASP A 46 11.12 19.92 -2.63
C ASP A 46 12.24 18.86 -2.55
N ASN A 47 13.04 18.85 -1.49
CA ASN A 47 14.15 17.91 -1.26
C ASN A 47 13.68 16.49 -0.90
N ALA A 48 12.42 16.32 -0.48
CA ALA A 48 11.87 15.03 -0.04
C ALA A 48 10.94 14.39 -1.08
N ARG A 49 10.43 15.15 -2.07
CA ARG A 49 9.44 14.64 -3.03
C ARG A 49 9.90 13.43 -3.83
N GLU A 50 11.17 13.35 -4.22
CA GLU A 50 11.70 12.20 -4.97
C GLU A 50 11.65 10.92 -4.13
N LEU A 51 12.02 10.98 -2.85
CA LEU A 51 11.91 9.88 -1.90
C LEU A 51 10.44 9.50 -1.64
N CYS A 52 9.55 10.48 -1.49
CA CYS A 52 8.12 10.21 -1.30
C CYS A 52 7.46 9.60 -2.56
N ALA A 53 7.94 9.95 -3.76
CA ALA A 53 7.49 9.36 -5.01
C ALA A 53 8.02 7.93 -5.21
N SER A 54 9.30 7.66 -4.89
CA SER A 54 9.85 6.30 -4.95
C SER A 54 9.22 5.37 -3.91
N GLU A 55 8.69 5.93 -2.83
CA GLU A 55 7.92 5.24 -1.79
C GLU A 55 6.39 5.28 -2.03
N ASP A 56 5.91 5.58 -3.24
CA ASP A 56 4.48 5.55 -3.63
C ASP A 56 3.54 6.30 -2.64
N VAL A 57 3.95 7.49 -2.20
CA VAL A 57 3.15 8.29 -1.25
C VAL A 57 2.19 9.21 -2.00
N THR A 58 1.03 8.65 -2.32
CA THR A 58 -0.04 9.31 -3.10
C THR A 58 -0.97 10.23 -2.29
N GLY A 59 -0.82 10.29 -0.96
CA GLY A 59 -1.63 11.16 -0.10
C GLY A 59 -1.09 11.32 1.33
N PHE A 60 -1.68 12.22 2.11
CA PHE A 60 -1.19 12.59 3.44
C PHE A 60 -2.29 12.53 4.53
N PRO A 61 -1.95 12.17 5.78
CA PRO A 61 -0.69 11.59 6.23
C PRO A 61 -0.63 10.07 5.97
N THR A 62 0.32 9.61 5.16
CA THR A 62 0.56 8.18 4.93
C THR A 62 1.40 7.58 6.06
N LEU A 63 1.05 6.38 6.50
CA LEU A 63 1.75 5.65 7.55
C LEU A 63 2.37 4.38 6.94
N LYS A 64 3.69 4.21 7.03
CA LYS A 64 4.39 3.01 6.55
C LYS A 64 5.16 2.30 7.66
N TRP A 65 5.25 0.98 7.55
CA TRP A 65 5.85 0.09 8.55
C TRP A 65 6.57 -1.07 7.87
N GLY A 66 7.58 -1.65 8.53
CA GLY A 66 8.29 -2.82 8.00
C GLY A 66 9.81 -2.72 8.14
N SER A 67 10.51 -3.10 7.07
CA SER A 67 11.97 -3.00 6.93
C SER A 67 12.33 -1.80 6.06
N VAL A 68 13.53 -1.24 6.19
CA VAL A 68 14.02 -0.13 5.32
C VAL A 68 14.25 -0.52 3.85
N PHE A 69 13.84 -1.72 3.46
CA PHE A 69 13.90 -2.29 2.10
C PHE A 69 12.57 -2.96 1.70
N ASP A 70 11.54 -2.88 2.56
CA ASP A 70 10.21 -3.49 2.39
C ASP A 70 9.24 -2.75 3.32
N LEU A 71 8.65 -1.68 2.79
CA LEU A 71 7.83 -0.71 3.51
C LEU A 71 6.37 -0.82 3.08
N GLN A 72 5.57 -1.42 3.95
CA GLN A 72 4.17 -1.71 3.74
C GLN A 72 3.31 -0.55 4.27
N GLU A 73 2.19 -0.24 3.61
CA GLU A 73 1.27 0.79 4.11
C GLU A 73 0.46 0.28 5.33
N TYR A 74 0.13 1.18 6.25
CA TYR A 74 -0.82 0.96 7.32
C TYR A 74 -2.17 1.60 6.99
N GLY A 75 -3.02 0.85 6.28
CA GLY A 75 -4.43 1.21 6.03
C GLY A 75 -5.36 1.04 7.24
N GLY A 76 -4.85 1.00 8.46
CA GLY A 76 -5.63 0.76 9.68
C GLY A 76 -6.10 2.03 10.41
N PRO A 77 -6.92 1.90 11.46
CA PRO A 77 -7.36 3.04 12.26
C PRO A 77 -6.17 3.74 12.94
N ARG A 78 -6.10 5.07 12.83
CA ARG A 78 -4.98 5.91 13.33
C ARG A 78 -5.08 6.29 14.81
N ASP A 79 -5.99 5.67 15.58
CA ASP A 79 -6.05 5.86 17.02
C ASP A 79 -4.96 5.07 17.75
N PHE A 80 -4.58 5.54 18.95
CA PHE A 80 -3.48 4.96 19.74
C PHE A 80 -3.71 3.49 20.11
N GLU A 81 -4.95 3.07 20.37
CA GLU A 81 -5.24 1.69 20.73
C GLU A 81 -5.03 0.74 19.55
N ASN A 82 -5.54 1.08 18.36
CA ASN A 82 -5.39 0.25 17.18
C ASN A 82 -3.96 0.26 16.64
N LEU A 83 -3.27 1.42 16.64
CA LEU A 83 -1.84 1.49 16.34
C LEU A 83 -1.01 0.62 17.29
N LYS A 84 -1.28 0.65 18.60
CA LYS A 84 -0.60 -0.23 19.56
C LYS A 84 -0.94 -1.72 19.34
N LYS A 85 -2.22 -2.06 19.15
CA LYS A 85 -2.66 -3.46 18.87
C LYS A 85 -2.09 -3.99 17.56
N PHE A 86 -1.85 -3.13 16.58
CA PHE A 86 -1.18 -3.46 15.33
C PHE A 86 0.30 -3.73 15.56
N ALA A 87 0.99 -2.83 16.27
CA ALA A 87 2.39 -2.99 16.63
C ALA A 87 2.65 -4.27 17.45
N ASP A 88 1.92 -4.48 18.55
CA ASP A 88 2.02 -5.67 19.42
C ASP A 88 1.88 -7.01 18.63
N LYS A 89 1.19 -6.98 17.47
CA LYS A 89 1.02 -8.13 16.58
C LYS A 89 2.08 -8.24 15.50
N ASN A 90 2.38 -7.14 14.80
CA ASN A 90 3.08 -7.15 13.50
C ASN A 90 4.50 -6.56 13.57
N LEU A 91 4.75 -5.65 14.50
CA LEU A 91 6.06 -5.07 14.79
C LEU A 91 6.87 -6.02 15.69
N LYS A 92 7.14 -7.20 15.14
CA LYS A 92 8.14 -8.17 15.63
C LYS A 92 9.37 -8.10 14.73
N PRO A 93 10.54 -8.58 15.18
CA PRO A 93 11.67 -8.82 14.29
C PRO A 93 11.22 -9.65 13.07
N GLN A 94 11.50 -9.14 11.87
CA GLN A 94 11.08 -9.76 10.60
C GLN A 94 12.18 -10.65 10.02
N CYS A 95 11.83 -11.47 9.03
CA CYS A 95 12.82 -12.14 8.19
C CYS A 95 13.75 -11.10 7.53
N SER A 96 15.06 -11.25 7.71
CA SER A 96 16.06 -10.42 7.03
C SER A 96 17.39 -11.18 6.89
N PRO A 97 18.34 -10.69 6.08
CA PRO A 97 19.70 -11.25 6.02
C PRO A 97 20.44 -11.26 7.37
N THR A 98 20.07 -10.38 8.30
CA THR A 98 20.56 -10.33 9.70
C THR A 98 19.74 -11.17 10.67
N HIS A 99 18.49 -11.51 10.36
CA HIS A 99 17.58 -12.30 11.20
C HIS A 99 17.10 -13.58 10.51
N MET A 100 18.03 -14.27 9.84
CA MET A 100 17.80 -15.47 9.02
C MET A 100 17.03 -16.59 9.73
N GLN A 101 17.10 -16.68 11.06
CA GLN A 101 16.35 -17.61 11.89
C GLN A 101 14.83 -17.45 11.80
N LEU A 102 14.35 -16.25 11.43
CA LEU A 102 12.92 -15.89 11.33
C LEU A 102 12.36 -16.14 9.91
N CYS A 103 13.23 -16.25 8.91
CA CYS A 103 12.88 -16.64 7.55
C CYS A 103 12.51 -18.13 7.47
N ASP A 104 11.54 -18.48 6.64
CA ASP A 104 11.23 -19.86 6.28
C ASP A 104 12.38 -20.54 5.48
N LYS A 105 12.23 -21.84 5.19
CA LYS A 105 13.28 -22.63 4.49
C LYS A 105 13.58 -22.15 3.06
N THR A 106 12.58 -21.61 2.38
CA THR A 106 12.65 -21.14 0.98
C THR A 106 13.31 -19.77 0.93
N THR A 107 12.81 -18.79 1.68
CA THR A 107 13.38 -17.43 1.75
C THR A 107 14.81 -17.44 2.28
N ARG A 108 15.10 -18.26 3.30
CA ARG A 108 16.47 -18.45 3.84
C ARG A 108 17.43 -19.10 2.83
N ARG A 109 16.93 -19.87 1.87
CA ARG A 109 17.73 -20.42 0.76
C ARG A 109 18.01 -19.34 -0.28
N GLU A 110 17.04 -18.49 -0.60
CA GLU A 110 17.19 -17.45 -1.61
C GLU A 110 18.11 -16.32 -1.16
N ILE A 111 18.00 -15.85 0.09
CA ILE A 111 18.97 -14.91 0.68
C ILE A 111 20.39 -15.51 0.61
N ARG A 112 20.55 -16.83 0.80
CA ARG A 112 21.84 -17.55 0.64
C ARG A 112 22.27 -17.80 -0.82
N ARG A 113 21.41 -17.55 -1.82
CA ARG A 113 21.81 -17.47 -3.24
C ARG A 113 22.35 -16.07 -3.52
N LEU A 114 21.57 -15.05 -3.20
CA LEU A 114 21.90 -13.64 -3.39
C LEU A 114 23.21 -13.26 -2.69
N GLN A 115 23.42 -13.71 -1.44
CA GLN A 115 24.66 -13.52 -0.67
C GLN A 115 25.92 -14.19 -1.27
N LYS A 116 25.80 -14.95 -2.37
CA LYS A 116 26.95 -15.56 -3.09
C LYS A 116 27.30 -14.85 -4.39
N LEU A 117 26.45 -13.92 -4.86
CA LEU A 117 26.76 -13.07 -5.99
C LEU A 117 27.84 -12.06 -5.59
N SER A 118 28.64 -11.58 -6.55
CA SER A 118 29.40 -10.35 -6.33
C SER A 118 28.43 -9.18 -6.20
N VAL A 119 28.84 -8.10 -5.52
CA VAL A 119 28.02 -6.87 -5.43
C VAL A 119 27.60 -6.44 -6.84
N THR A 120 28.54 -6.36 -7.78
CA THR A 120 28.30 -6.02 -9.20
C THR A 120 27.34 -6.94 -9.97
N ALA A 121 27.17 -8.20 -9.53
CA ALA A 121 26.23 -9.13 -10.17
C ALA A 121 24.85 -9.05 -9.53
N LEU A 122 24.77 -8.77 -8.22
CA LEU A 122 23.53 -8.49 -7.51
C LEU A 122 22.93 -7.13 -7.90
N ASP A 123 23.79 -6.12 -8.05
CA ASP A 123 23.48 -4.78 -8.56
C ASP A 123 22.80 -4.88 -9.93
N LYS A 124 23.38 -5.68 -10.84
CA LYS A 124 22.74 -5.97 -12.13
C LYS A 124 21.45 -6.81 -12.02
N GLU A 125 21.40 -7.84 -11.16
CA GLU A 125 20.14 -8.58 -10.91
C GLU A 125 19.03 -7.64 -10.38
N MET A 126 19.38 -6.52 -9.72
CA MET A 126 18.44 -5.47 -9.31
C MET A 126 18.06 -4.54 -10.45
N ASP A 127 19.01 -4.01 -11.23
CA ASP A 127 18.72 -3.15 -12.40
C ASP A 127 17.80 -3.84 -13.42
N ASP A 128 18.14 -5.09 -13.80
CA ASP A 128 17.36 -5.91 -14.73
C ASP A 128 15.91 -6.13 -14.19
N LYS A 129 15.71 -6.11 -12.87
CA LYS A 129 14.40 -6.25 -12.21
C LYS A 129 13.64 -4.94 -12.04
N LEU A 130 14.35 -3.84 -11.78
CA LEU A 130 13.76 -2.51 -11.74
C LEU A 130 13.26 -2.10 -13.13
N GLU A 131 13.96 -2.44 -14.22
CA GLU A 131 13.45 -2.21 -15.57
C GLU A 131 12.16 -3.01 -15.84
N GLU A 132 12.07 -4.27 -15.37
CA GLU A 132 10.87 -5.10 -15.51
C GLU A 132 9.66 -4.52 -14.74
N VAL A 133 9.85 -4.05 -13.50
CA VAL A 133 8.80 -3.37 -12.72
C VAL A 133 8.36 -2.06 -13.39
N ASN A 134 9.32 -1.20 -13.74
CA ASN A 134 9.03 0.05 -14.47
C ASN A 134 8.32 -0.20 -15.81
N LYS A 135 8.55 -1.35 -16.47
CA LYS A 135 7.79 -1.74 -17.67
C LYS A 135 6.35 -2.13 -17.33
N LEU A 136 6.14 -2.96 -16.31
CA LEU A 136 4.80 -3.37 -15.88
C LEU A 136 3.93 -2.17 -15.48
N GLU A 137 4.52 -1.15 -14.85
CA GLU A 137 3.84 0.11 -14.52
C GLU A 137 3.44 0.91 -15.76
N ARG A 138 4.32 1.04 -16.77
CA ARG A 138 3.98 1.69 -18.06
C ARG A 138 2.91 0.91 -18.83
N ASP A 139 3.00 -0.42 -18.85
CA ASP A 139 2.01 -1.28 -19.50
C ASP A 139 0.64 -1.14 -18.79
N PHE A 140 0.62 -1.01 -17.46
CA PHE A 140 -0.59 -0.75 -16.67
C PHE A 140 -1.17 0.66 -16.92
N GLN A 141 -0.34 1.72 -16.87
CA GLN A 141 -0.77 3.09 -17.18
C GLN A 141 -1.38 3.19 -18.59
N THR A 142 -0.79 2.51 -19.57
CA THR A 142 -1.34 2.42 -20.94
C THR A 142 -2.73 1.77 -20.94
N ALA A 143 -2.89 0.65 -20.25
CA ALA A 143 -4.17 -0.04 -20.13
C ALA A 143 -5.26 0.78 -19.40
N VAL A 144 -4.87 1.65 -18.46
CA VAL A 144 -5.79 2.60 -17.80
C VAL A 144 -6.27 3.67 -18.78
N ALA A 145 -5.38 4.31 -19.55
CA ALA A 145 -5.76 5.33 -20.53
C ALA A 145 -6.65 4.76 -21.67
N ASP A 146 -6.38 3.54 -22.13
CA ASP A 146 -7.24 2.81 -23.07
C ASP A 146 -8.63 2.51 -22.46
N LEU A 147 -8.70 2.19 -21.16
CA LEU A 147 -9.94 1.92 -20.46
C LEU A 147 -10.78 3.19 -20.21
N GLU A 148 -10.14 4.31 -19.90
CA GLU A 148 -10.79 5.62 -19.79
C GLU A 148 -11.43 6.03 -21.12
N THR A 149 -10.69 5.91 -22.22
CA THR A 149 -11.17 6.17 -23.59
C THR A 149 -12.38 5.29 -23.95
N GLN A 150 -12.34 4.01 -23.58
CA GLN A 150 -13.46 3.08 -23.75
C GLN A 150 -14.67 3.46 -22.87
N TYR A 151 -14.44 3.87 -21.62
CA TYR A 151 -15.49 4.28 -20.68
C TYR A 151 -16.22 5.55 -21.14
N GLU A 152 -15.50 6.56 -21.62
CA GLU A 152 -16.10 7.77 -22.21
C GLU A 152 -16.93 7.42 -23.44
N THR A 153 -16.36 6.65 -24.37
CA THR A 153 -17.04 6.23 -25.62
C THR A 153 -18.32 5.45 -25.32
N ALA A 154 -18.24 4.44 -24.43
CA ALA A 154 -19.39 3.64 -24.04
C ALA A 154 -20.45 4.46 -23.28
N THR A 155 -20.03 5.42 -22.45
CA THR A 155 -20.92 6.35 -21.73
C THR A 155 -21.66 7.29 -22.69
N ALA A 156 -20.95 7.88 -23.65
CA ALA A 156 -21.53 8.76 -24.67
C ALA A 156 -22.52 8.00 -25.57
N GLN A 157 -22.15 6.80 -26.05
CA GLN A 157 -23.01 5.95 -26.85
C GLN A 157 -24.28 5.53 -26.07
N ARG A 158 -24.12 5.00 -24.85
CA ARG A 158 -25.22 4.63 -23.95
C ARG A 158 -26.21 5.77 -23.74
N ASP A 159 -25.74 7.01 -23.56
CA ASP A 159 -26.61 8.15 -23.30
C ASP A 159 -27.15 8.82 -24.57
N ALA A 160 -26.57 8.54 -25.75
CA ALA A 160 -27.21 8.79 -27.05
C ALA A 160 -28.34 7.77 -27.28
N ASP A 161 -28.10 6.48 -27.07
CA ASP A 161 -29.09 5.40 -27.24
C ASP A 161 -30.27 5.57 -26.29
N LYS A 162 -30.03 5.96 -25.03
CA LYS A 162 -31.11 6.33 -24.08
C LYS A 162 -31.94 7.52 -24.57
N LYS A 163 -31.37 8.49 -25.29
CA LYS A 163 -32.14 9.62 -25.85
C LYS A 163 -32.97 9.18 -27.06
N GLN A 164 -32.43 8.30 -27.91
CA GLN A 164 -33.18 7.70 -29.02
C GLN A 164 -34.33 6.83 -28.51
N LEU A 165 -34.06 5.89 -27.60
CA LEU A 165 -35.07 5.04 -26.96
C LEU A 165 -36.03 5.82 -26.06
N GLY A 166 -35.60 6.95 -25.50
CA GLY A 166 -36.44 7.87 -24.73
C GLY A 166 -37.33 8.78 -25.58
N SER A 167 -37.21 8.74 -26.91
CA SER A 167 -38.06 9.49 -27.83
C SER A 167 -39.48 8.90 -27.94
N GLY A 168 -40.30 9.48 -28.84
CA GLY A 168 -41.77 9.35 -28.81
C GLY A 168 -42.30 7.92 -28.69
N ASP A 169 -41.72 6.96 -29.41
CA ASP A 169 -42.23 5.60 -29.50
C ASP A 169 -42.33 4.89 -28.14
N LEU A 170 -41.30 4.99 -27.28
CA LEU A 170 -41.35 4.35 -25.96
C LEU A 170 -42.38 5.02 -25.02
N ILE A 171 -42.64 6.31 -25.20
CA ILE A 171 -43.65 7.06 -24.45
C ILE A 171 -45.05 6.65 -24.93
N LEU A 172 -45.26 6.55 -26.24
CA LEU A 172 -46.50 6.09 -26.86
C LEU A 172 -46.79 4.63 -26.51
N MET A 173 -45.79 3.74 -26.55
CA MET A 173 -45.93 2.35 -26.12
C MET A 173 -46.35 2.24 -24.64
N LYS A 174 -45.78 3.07 -23.75
CA LYS A 174 -46.20 3.14 -22.34
C LYS A 174 -47.65 3.63 -22.19
N ALA A 175 -48.05 4.66 -22.94
CA ALA A 175 -49.41 5.21 -22.90
C ALA A 175 -50.45 4.19 -23.41
N VAL A 176 -50.20 3.54 -24.55
CA VAL A 176 -51.09 2.50 -25.12
C VAL A 176 -51.17 1.27 -24.20
N LEU A 177 -50.05 0.88 -23.56
CA LEU A 177 -50.06 -0.20 -22.57
C LEU A 177 -50.87 0.17 -21.31
N ALA A 178 -50.82 1.43 -20.88
CA ALA A 178 -51.59 1.90 -19.72
C ALA A 178 -53.10 1.90 -20.03
N GLN A 179 -53.51 2.46 -21.18
CA GLN A 179 -54.92 2.47 -21.61
C GLN A 179 -55.50 1.06 -21.69
N ARG A 180 -54.82 0.12 -22.36
CA ARG A 180 -55.28 -1.27 -22.51
C ARG A 180 -55.38 -2.04 -21.18
N LYS A 181 -54.74 -1.57 -20.11
CA LYS A 181 -54.86 -2.13 -18.75
C LYS A 181 -56.00 -1.54 -17.93
N THR A 182 -56.59 -0.43 -18.37
CA THR A 182 -57.83 0.15 -17.80
C THR A 182 -59.10 -0.25 -18.57
N GLU A 183 -58.94 -0.99 -19.67
CA GLU A 183 -60.01 -1.56 -20.50
C GLU A 183 -60.23 -3.07 -20.23
N LEU A 184 -59.65 -3.59 -19.13
CA LEU A 184 -59.66 -5.00 -18.67
C LEU A 184 -60.11 -5.08 -17.20
#